data_AF-A0A1R1C1Y5-F1
#
_entry.id   AF-A0A1R1C1Y5-F1
#
_cell.length_a   1.000
_cell.length_b   1.000
_cell.length_c   1.000
_cell.angle_alpha   90.00
_cell.angle_beta   90.00
_cell.angle_gamma   90.00
#
_symmetry.space_group_name_H-M   'P 1'
#
loop_
_entity.id
_entity.type
_entity.pdbx_description
1 polymer ?
#
loop_
_entity_poly.entity_id
_entity_poly.type
_entity_poly.pdbx_seq_one_letter_code
_entity_poly.pdbx_strand_id
1 'polypeptide(L)'
;GLSAAWSSNQTLVVTLGSDATVKKGATITLNATAGIKDIGAESAASTASALIDGTFFSKVPNIVSVTAAEDGAEEVGAGAGDTVTIVFDEQTNRPAIAAASIATALVLNEGSWGTEANGLSATWSNSQTLVVTLGSDATVKKGATITLDVSAGIKDIGEESAASTVNAVIDGTFFSQVPSIVSVTAAEGGAIEVGAGAGDTLTIEFDVPTNQPVIAAANIATFLGLNAGSWGTGANGLSAVWSNSQTLVVTLGSDATVKKGATITLDTLAGIKDIGEESAASTVSAVIDGTFFSQVPSIVSVMAAEAGASEAGAGAGDTVTIVFDVPTNQPVIAAGDVATALGLSEGSWGTGLSAAWSDSQTLVVTLGSGATVKKGATITLNASAGIKDIGAESTASTADAVIDGSFGVGAIPAITSVTAAEDGAEEVGAGAGDTVTIAFNVPTNQPAIAAANIATALGLSAGSWGTEANGLSAAWSSNQTLVVTLGSDATVKKGATITLNA
;
A
#
# COMPACT_ATOMS: atom_id res chain seq x y z
N GLY A 1 -47.95 22.75 -53.83
CA GLY A 1 -48.64 21.54 -54.31
C GLY A 1 -48.18 21.25 -55.73
N LEU A 2 -48.24 19.99 -56.16
CA LEU A 2 -47.90 19.60 -57.54
C LEU A 2 -48.87 20.29 -58.52
N SER A 3 -48.36 20.97 -59.54
CA SER A 3 -49.16 21.58 -60.60
C SER A 3 -48.48 21.46 -61.95
N ALA A 4 -49.26 21.44 -63.02
CA ALA A 4 -48.74 21.49 -64.38
C ALA A 4 -49.53 22.53 -65.20
N ALA A 5 -48.82 23.32 -66.01
CA ALA A 5 -49.42 24.32 -66.88
C ALA A 5 -48.63 24.42 -68.19
N TRP A 6 -49.35 24.57 -69.29
CA TRP A 6 -48.72 24.85 -70.58
C TRP A 6 -48.17 26.27 -70.58
N SER A 7 -46.87 26.43 -70.81
CA SER A 7 -46.26 27.75 -71.05
C SER A 7 -46.25 28.12 -72.52
N SER A 8 -46.40 27.13 -73.40
CA SER A 8 -46.63 27.29 -74.85
C SER A 8 -47.31 26.05 -75.42
N ASN A 9 -47.67 26.05 -76.71
CA ASN A 9 -48.21 24.87 -77.40
C ASN A 9 -47.21 23.70 -77.52
N GLN A 10 -45.95 23.89 -77.10
CA GLN A 10 -44.89 22.88 -77.17
C GLN A 10 -44.23 22.62 -75.81
N THR A 11 -44.66 23.29 -74.73
CA THR A 11 -43.97 23.24 -73.44
C THR A 11 -44.96 23.15 -72.29
N LEU A 12 -44.93 22.02 -71.59
CA LEU A 12 -45.63 21.81 -70.32
C LEU A 12 -44.64 22.05 -69.18
N VAL A 13 -44.94 22.98 -68.29
CA VAL A 13 -44.17 23.23 -67.07
C VAL A 13 -44.84 22.49 -65.93
N VAL A 14 -44.07 21.64 -65.24
CA VAL A 14 -44.51 20.92 -64.04
C VAL A 14 -43.79 21.52 -62.83
N THR A 15 -44.56 22.06 -61.89
CA THR A 15 -44.06 22.55 -60.61
C THR A 15 -44.23 21.46 -59.57
N LEU A 16 -43.12 21.01 -59.00
CA LEU A 16 -43.10 19.95 -57.99
C LEU A 16 -43.68 20.46 -56.65
N GLY A 17 -44.37 19.56 -55.94
CA GLY A 17 -44.81 19.81 -54.56
C GLY A 17 -43.68 19.65 -53.55
N SER A 18 -43.92 20.04 -52.30
CA SER A 18 -42.96 19.89 -51.18
C SER A 18 -42.54 18.44 -50.92
N ASP A 19 -43.38 17.48 -51.31
CA ASP A 19 -43.19 16.06 -51.01
C ASP A 19 -42.77 15.28 -52.26
N ALA A 20 -42.36 15.97 -53.33
CA ALA A 20 -41.96 15.35 -54.57
C ALA A 20 -40.61 14.62 -54.43
N THR A 21 -40.58 13.34 -54.79
CA THR A 21 -39.37 12.48 -54.75
C THR A 21 -38.76 12.26 -56.13
N VAL A 22 -38.98 13.20 -57.05
CA VAL A 22 -38.53 13.09 -58.44
C VAL A 22 -37.02 13.28 -58.50
N LYS A 23 -36.33 12.40 -59.24
CA LYS A 23 -34.87 12.45 -59.41
C LYS A 23 -34.47 12.47 -60.89
N LYS A 24 -33.26 12.95 -61.16
CA LYS A 24 -32.65 12.80 -62.49
C LYS A 24 -32.61 11.33 -62.90
N GLY A 25 -32.85 11.07 -64.17
CA GLY A 25 -32.92 9.72 -64.74
C GLY A 25 -34.25 9.01 -64.47
N ALA A 26 -35.16 9.56 -63.66
CA ALA A 26 -36.52 9.05 -63.60
C ALA A 26 -37.22 9.23 -64.95
N THR A 27 -38.07 8.29 -65.34
CA THR A 27 -38.84 8.39 -66.59
C THR A 27 -40.16 9.11 -66.32
N ILE A 28 -40.39 10.23 -67.01
CA ILE A 28 -41.73 10.81 -67.12
C ILE A 28 -42.45 10.13 -68.29
N THR A 29 -43.65 9.61 -68.05
CA THR A 29 -44.48 8.97 -69.08
C THR A 29 -45.83 9.67 -69.14
N LEU A 30 -46.25 10.06 -70.34
CA LEU A 30 -47.58 10.61 -70.56
C LEU A 30 -48.60 9.46 -70.50
N ASN A 31 -49.62 9.60 -69.67
CA ASN A 31 -50.74 8.68 -69.66
C ASN A 31 -51.70 9.05 -70.79
N ALA A 32 -52.14 8.07 -71.59
CA ALA A 32 -53.12 8.29 -72.66
C ALA A 32 -54.40 8.99 -72.17
N THR A 33 -54.79 8.80 -70.91
CA THR A 33 -55.96 9.46 -70.31
C THR A 33 -55.78 10.97 -70.11
N ALA A 34 -54.54 11.48 -70.18
CA ALA A 34 -54.27 12.92 -70.15
C ALA A 34 -54.72 13.63 -71.43
N GLY A 35 -55.03 12.89 -72.51
CA GLY A 35 -55.63 13.43 -73.73
C GLY A 35 -54.74 14.39 -74.51
N ILE A 36 -53.43 14.37 -74.30
CA ILE A 36 -52.47 15.23 -75.02
C ILE A 36 -52.40 14.78 -76.48
N LYS A 37 -52.80 15.67 -77.39
CA LYS A 37 -52.84 15.48 -78.83
C LYS A 37 -52.21 16.68 -79.54
N ASP A 38 -52.02 16.56 -80.85
CA ASP A 38 -51.80 17.68 -81.75
C ASP A 38 -52.92 18.74 -81.68
N ILE A 39 -52.65 19.92 -82.23
CA ILE A 39 -53.48 21.12 -82.06
C ILE A 39 -54.90 21.00 -82.66
N GLY A 40 -55.09 20.15 -83.68
CA GLY A 40 -56.41 19.85 -84.23
C GLY A 40 -57.08 18.61 -83.61
N ALA A 41 -56.40 17.93 -82.68
CA ALA A 41 -56.84 16.73 -81.98
C ALA A 41 -57.10 15.49 -82.87
N GLU A 42 -56.54 15.45 -84.08
CA GLU A 42 -56.62 14.32 -85.01
C GLU A 42 -55.69 13.16 -84.66
N SER A 43 -54.62 13.42 -83.90
CA SER A 43 -53.72 12.38 -83.41
C SER A 43 -54.34 11.51 -82.30
N ALA A 44 -53.76 10.31 -82.12
CA ALA A 44 -53.99 9.52 -80.91
C ALA A 44 -53.37 10.24 -79.70
N ALA A 45 -53.92 10.00 -78.49
CA ALA A 45 -53.36 10.57 -77.28
C ALA A 45 -51.91 10.09 -77.07
N SER A 46 -51.01 11.02 -76.74
CA SER A 46 -49.59 10.73 -76.56
C SER A 46 -49.35 9.83 -75.35
N THR A 47 -48.57 8.78 -75.56
CA THR A 47 -48.02 7.90 -74.51
C THR A 47 -46.50 8.01 -74.41
N ALA A 48 -45.95 9.12 -74.91
CA ALA A 48 -44.51 9.31 -74.98
C ALA A 48 -43.88 9.31 -73.58
N SER A 49 -42.65 8.81 -73.51
CA SER A 49 -41.83 8.80 -72.31
C SER A 49 -40.51 9.51 -72.57
N ALA A 50 -40.01 10.23 -71.58
CA ALA A 50 -38.70 10.84 -71.61
C ALA A 50 -38.00 10.63 -70.26
N LEU A 51 -36.67 10.61 -70.27
CA LEU A 51 -35.90 10.71 -69.03
C LEU A 51 -35.92 12.15 -68.55
N ILE A 52 -36.05 12.34 -67.25
CA ILE A 52 -35.79 13.63 -66.62
C ILE A 52 -34.28 13.84 -66.65
N ASP A 53 -33.86 14.86 -67.39
CA ASP A 53 -32.47 15.31 -67.48
C ASP A 53 -32.31 16.72 -66.89
N GLY A 54 -31.08 17.15 -66.68
CA GLY A 54 -30.72 18.38 -65.95
C GLY A 54 -30.10 18.09 -64.58
N THR A 55 -30.18 19.06 -63.67
CA THR A 55 -29.73 18.93 -62.28
C THR A 55 -30.75 19.60 -61.36
N PHE A 56 -31.11 18.96 -60.27
CA PHE A 56 -31.64 19.67 -59.11
C PHE A 56 -30.43 20.26 -58.35
N PHE A 57 -30.62 21.30 -57.53
CA PHE A 57 -29.47 21.87 -56.80
C PHE A 57 -28.73 20.75 -56.05
N SER A 58 -27.46 20.53 -56.42
CA SER A 58 -26.64 19.43 -55.90
C SER A 58 -25.49 20.01 -55.10
N LYS A 59 -25.34 19.54 -53.87
CA LYS A 59 -24.25 19.90 -52.97
C LYS A 59 -23.83 18.63 -52.23
N VAL A 60 -22.53 18.51 -51.94
CA VAL A 60 -22.01 17.36 -51.19
C VAL A 60 -22.40 17.54 -49.73
N PRO A 61 -23.12 16.59 -49.11
CA PRO A 61 -23.51 16.71 -47.70
C PRO A 61 -22.28 16.85 -46.80
N ASN A 62 -22.27 17.87 -45.93
CA ASN A 62 -21.27 18.00 -44.87
C ASN A 62 -21.88 17.60 -43.52
N ILE A 63 -21.02 17.25 -42.56
CA ILE A 63 -21.42 17.00 -41.18
C ILE A 63 -21.59 18.33 -40.45
N VAL A 64 -22.73 18.51 -39.80
CA VAL A 64 -23.04 19.62 -38.88
C VAL A 64 -22.60 19.29 -37.47
N SER A 65 -22.91 18.08 -37.01
CA SER A 65 -22.59 17.63 -35.64
C SER A 65 -22.43 16.12 -35.59
N VAL A 66 -21.58 15.70 -34.66
CA VAL A 66 -21.46 14.30 -34.24
C VAL A 66 -21.58 14.28 -32.72
N THR A 67 -22.59 13.61 -32.20
CA THR A 67 -22.90 13.62 -30.76
C THR A 67 -22.99 12.21 -30.23
N ALA A 68 -22.09 11.87 -29.33
CA ALA A 68 -22.14 10.71 -28.45
C ALA A 68 -23.21 10.91 -27.37
N ALA A 69 -23.97 9.86 -27.11
CA ALA A 69 -24.94 9.81 -26.03
C ALA A 69 -25.00 8.40 -25.45
N GLU A 70 -24.99 8.34 -24.13
CA GLU A 70 -25.37 7.17 -23.34
C GLU A 70 -26.82 6.77 -23.66
N ASP A 71 -27.06 5.48 -23.91
CA ASP A 71 -28.41 4.92 -24.03
C ASP A 71 -28.50 3.56 -23.36
N GLY A 72 -29.16 3.51 -22.20
CA GLY A 72 -29.28 2.27 -21.44
C GLY A 72 -29.18 2.48 -19.95
N ALA A 73 -28.50 1.55 -19.29
CA ALA A 73 -28.13 1.67 -17.89
C ALA A 73 -26.86 2.54 -17.80
N GLU A 74 -26.62 3.18 -16.65
CA GLU A 74 -25.46 4.09 -16.54
C GLU A 74 -24.16 3.27 -16.55
N GLU A 75 -23.47 3.26 -17.70
CA GLU A 75 -22.16 2.65 -17.89
C GLU A 75 -21.09 3.73 -18.13
N VAL A 76 -19.92 3.65 -17.49
CA VAL A 76 -18.86 4.66 -17.69
C VAL A 76 -18.09 4.39 -18.98
N GLY A 77 -18.17 5.34 -19.92
CA GLY A 77 -17.55 5.26 -21.24
C GLY A 77 -18.38 4.43 -22.22
N ALA A 78 -17.91 4.31 -23.47
CA ALA A 78 -18.67 3.65 -24.52
C ALA A 78 -19.07 2.21 -24.17
N GLY A 79 -20.37 1.95 -24.21
CA GLY A 79 -21.02 0.70 -23.85
C GLY A 79 -21.99 0.18 -24.91
N ALA A 80 -22.71 -0.87 -24.55
CA ALA A 80 -23.67 -1.51 -25.44
C ALA A 80 -24.96 -0.69 -25.50
N GLY A 81 -25.39 -0.29 -26.69
CA GLY A 81 -26.64 0.48 -26.85
C GLY A 81 -26.41 1.98 -27.01
N ASP A 82 -25.30 2.49 -26.49
CA ASP A 82 -24.81 3.85 -26.73
C ASP A 82 -24.87 4.25 -28.18
N THR A 83 -25.05 5.55 -28.41
CA THR A 83 -25.23 6.06 -29.76
C THR A 83 -24.28 7.16 -30.11
N VAL A 84 -23.87 7.19 -31.37
CA VAL A 84 -23.26 8.35 -32.02
C VAL A 84 -24.18 8.83 -33.12
N THR A 85 -24.72 10.04 -32.94
CA THR A 85 -25.64 10.68 -33.88
C THR A 85 -24.88 11.65 -34.78
N ILE A 86 -24.90 11.39 -36.09
CA ILE A 86 -24.29 12.20 -37.13
C ILE A 86 -25.39 12.96 -37.87
N VAL A 87 -25.31 14.30 -37.86
CA VAL A 87 -26.28 15.18 -38.55
C VAL A 87 -25.60 15.85 -39.74
N PHE A 88 -26.27 15.81 -40.89
CA PHE A 88 -25.82 16.43 -42.14
C PHE A 88 -26.48 17.79 -42.37
N ASP A 89 -25.82 18.64 -43.15
CA ASP A 89 -26.29 20.01 -43.47
C ASP A 89 -27.32 20.08 -44.60
N GLU A 90 -27.65 18.93 -45.19
CA GLU A 90 -28.69 18.75 -46.20
C GLU A 90 -29.22 17.30 -46.24
N GLN A 91 -30.32 17.09 -46.96
CA GLN A 91 -30.91 15.76 -47.15
C GLN A 91 -29.99 14.85 -47.98
N THR A 92 -29.81 13.62 -47.49
CA THR A 92 -28.95 12.60 -48.10
C THR A 92 -29.76 11.51 -48.80
N ASN A 93 -29.07 10.73 -49.64
CA ASN A 93 -29.60 9.51 -50.28
C ASN A 93 -29.79 8.33 -49.31
N ARG A 94 -29.38 8.45 -48.03
CA ARG A 94 -29.50 7.41 -46.99
C ARG A 94 -29.01 6.01 -47.42
N PRO A 95 -27.73 5.87 -47.79
CA PRO A 95 -27.18 4.56 -48.15
C PRO A 95 -27.30 3.60 -46.97
N ALA A 96 -27.61 2.33 -47.25
CA ALA A 96 -27.55 1.29 -46.24
C ALA A 96 -26.10 1.03 -45.87
N ILE A 97 -25.75 1.22 -44.59
CA ILE A 97 -24.43 0.91 -44.04
C ILE A 97 -24.58 -0.33 -43.19
N ALA A 98 -24.18 -1.49 -43.73
CA ALA A 98 -24.22 -2.75 -42.99
C ALA A 98 -23.23 -2.68 -41.81
N ALA A 99 -23.54 -3.36 -40.70
CA ALA A 99 -22.72 -3.34 -39.49
C ALA A 99 -21.24 -3.70 -39.76
N ALA A 100 -21.00 -4.75 -40.55
CA ALA A 100 -19.66 -5.16 -40.98
C ALA A 100 -18.89 -4.09 -41.79
N SER A 101 -19.58 -3.11 -42.38
CA SER A 101 -18.98 -2.02 -43.17
C SER A 101 -18.83 -0.71 -42.41
N ILE A 102 -19.34 -0.59 -41.17
CA ILE A 102 -19.34 0.67 -40.42
C ILE A 102 -17.91 1.17 -40.20
N ALA A 103 -16.99 0.31 -39.77
CA ALA A 103 -15.59 0.72 -39.52
C ALA A 103 -14.86 1.20 -40.80
N THR A 104 -15.26 0.70 -41.97
CA THR A 104 -14.71 1.16 -43.26
C THR A 104 -15.40 2.40 -43.81
N ALA A 105 -16.70 2.57 -43.54
CA ALA A 105 -17.49 3.70 -44.02
C ALA A 105 -17.32 4.95 -43.14
N LEU A 106 -17.22 4.74 -41.82
CA LEU A 106 -17.10 5.76 -40.77
C LEU A 106 -15.77 5.51 -40.03
N VAL A 107 -14.67 5.93 -40.61
CA VAL A 107 -13.33 5.61 -40.09
C VAL A 107 -13.04 6.46 -38.86
N LEU A 108 -12.74 5.80 -37.73
CA LEU A 108 -12.25 6.47 -36.52
C LEU A 108 -10.73 6.60 -36.56
N ASN A 109 -10.19 7.74 -36.12
CA ASN A 109 -8.74 7.90 -35.93
C ASN A 109 -8.23 7.12 -34.71
N GLU A 110 -9.08 6.91 -33.71
CA GLU A 110 -8.81 6.15 -32.50
C GLU A 110 -10.09 5.49 -31.96
N GLY A 111 -9.93 4.39 -31.25
CA GLY A 111 -11.05 3.59 -30.74
C GLY A 111 -11.70 2.69 -31.78
N SER A 112 -12.84 2.11 -31.42
CA SER A 112 -13.61 1.14 -32.21
C SER A 112 -15.10 1.35 -32.00
N TRP A 113 -15.89 1.11 -33.05
CA TRP A 113 -17.35 1.06 -32.98
C TRP A 113 -17.89 -0.20 -32.29
N GLY A 114 -17.02 -1.17 -32.02
CA GLY A 114 -17.39 -2.52 -31.61
C GLY A 114 -17.64 -3.44 -32.80
N THR A 115 -18.30 -4.57 -32.56
CA THR A 115 -18.57 -5.58 -33.59
C THR A 115 -20.06 -5.88 -33.74
N GLU A 116 -20.46 -6.36 -34.94
CA GLU A 116 -21.85 -6.74 -35.23
C GLU A 116 -22.37 -7.80 -34.27
N ALA A 117 -21.52 -8.76 -33.88
CA ALA A 117 -21.85 -9.80 -32.91
C ALA A 117 -22.24 -9.24 -31.53
N ASN A 118 -21.77 -8.03 -31.22
CA ASN A 118 -21.98 -7.34 -29.96
C ASN A 118 -23.00 -6.19 -30.05
N GLY A 119 -23.79 -6.12 -31.14
CA GLY A 119 -24.92 -5.18 -31.27
C GLY A 119 -24.64 -3.93 -32.10
N LEU A 120 -23.45 -3.80 -32.69
CA LEU A 120 -23.12 -2.67 -33.57
C LEU A 120 -24.11 -2.57 -34.74
N SER A 121 -24.70 -1.38 -34.95
CA SER A 121 -25.55 -1.11 -36.10
C SER A 121 -25.56 0.37 -36.51
N ALA A 122 -26.02 0.67 -37.72
CA ALA A 122 -26.19 2.04 -38.21
C ALA A 122 -27.56 2.19 -38.89
N THR A 123 -28.32 3.20 -38.49
CA THR A 123 -29.68 3.44 -38.99
C THR A 123 -29.92 4.91 -39.28
N TRP A 124 -30.65 5.19 -40.37
CA TRP A 124 -31.07 6.56 -40.69
C TRP A 124 -32.37 6.87 -39.95
N SER A 125 -32.34 7.82 -39.02
CA SER A 125 -33.56 8.26 -38.32
C SER A 125 -34.40 9.20 -39.21
N ASN A 126 -33.76 9.93 -40.11
CA ASN A 126 -34.39 10.72 -41.18
C ASN A 126 -33.39 10.94 -42.33
N SER A 127 -33.71 11.78 -43.33
CA SER A 127 -32.84 12.05 -44.48
C SER A 127 -31.55 12.79 -44.15
N GLN A 128 -31.39 13.36 -42.95
CA GLN A 128 -30.23 14.15 -42.55
C GLN A 128 -29.51 13.57 -41.32
N THR A 129 -29.99 12.47 -40.75
CA THR A 129 -29.48 11.98 -39.46
C THR A 129 -29.23 10.48 -39.52
N LEU A 130 -27.97 10.11 -39.34
CA LEU A 130 -27.50 8.74 -39.19
C LEU A 130 -27.18 8.52 -37.70
N VAL A 131 -27.73 7.44 -37.13
CA VAL A 131 -27.47 7.02 -35.76
C VAL A 131 -26.70 5.71 -35.81
N VAL A 132 -25.52 5.70 -35.19
CA VAL A 132 -24.71 4.49 -35.01
C VAL A 132 -24.93 4.02 -33.57
N THR A 133 -25.44 2.80 -33.39
CA THR A 133 -25.55 2.15 -32.08
C THR A 133 -24.30 1.30 -31.87
N LEU A 134 -23.63 1.48 -30.74
CA LEU A 134 -22.35 0.86 -30.42
C LEU A 134 -22.51 -0.61 -30.01
N GLY A 135 -21.50 -1.40 -30.36
CA GLY A 135 -21.37 -2.75 -29.81
C GLY A 135 -20.82 -2.73 -28.38
N SER A 136 -21.08 -3.77 -27.59
CA SER A 136 -20.60 -3.87 -26.19
C SER A 136 -19.07 -3.89 -26.02
N ASP A 137 -18.32 -4.04 -27.12
CA ASP A 137 -16.86 -3.98 -27.20
C ASP A 137 -16.35 -2.68 -27.85
N ALA A 138 -17.21 -1.67 -27.97
CA ALA A 138 -16.82 -0.36 -28.46
C ALA A 138 -15.84 0.32 -27.51
N THR A 139 -14.95 1.12 -28.07
CA THR A 139 -13.95 1.90 -27.33
C THR A 139 -13.81 3.31 -27.91
N VAL A 140 -14.84 3.76 -28.62
CA VAL A 140 -14.92 5.14 -29.14
C VAL A 140 -15.03 6.09 -27.95
N LYS A 141 -14.44 7.27 -28.07
CA LYS A 141 -14.43 8.28 -27.02
C LYS A 141 -14.73 9.66 -27.58
N LYS A 142 -15.19 10.57 -26.72
CA LYS A 142 -15.24 11.99 -27.04
C LYS A 142 -13.88 12.49 -27.55
N GLY A 143 -13.91 13.33 -28.57
CA GLY A 143 -12.70 13.89 -29.19
C GLY A 143 -12.13 13.05 -30.33
N ALA A 144 -12.52 11.78 -30.45
CA ALA A 144 -12.21 10.98 -31.63
C ALA A 144 -12.80 11.64 -32.89
N THR A 145 -12.10 11.53 -34.01
CA THR A 145 -12.51 12.06 -35.30
C THR A 145 -13.05 10.94 -36.17
N ILE A 146 -14.29 11.12 -36.65
CA ILE A 146 -14.85 10.30 -37.72
C ILE A 146 -14.46 10.91 -39.05
N THR A 147 -13.99 10.07 -39.97
CA THR A 147 -13.82 10.42 -41.39
C THR A 147 -14.76 9.57 -42.21
N LEU A 148 -15.61 10.21 -43.02
CA LEU A 148 -16.42 9.48 -43.98
C LEU A 148 -15.53 8.99 -45.12
N ASP A 149 -15.56 7.69 -45.37
CA ASP A 149 -14.90 7.13 -46.55
C ASP A 149 -15.82 7.23 -47.77
N VAL A 150 -15.24 7.30 -48.95
CA VAL A 150 -15.99 7.31 -50.22
C VAL A 150 -16.94 6.10 -50.34
N SER A 151 -16.58 4.96 -49.73
CA SER A 151 -17.40 3.74 -49.68
C SER A 151 -18.69 3.88 -48.86
N ALA A 152 -18.79 4.88 -47.98
CA ALA A 152 -20.03 5.17 -47.27
C ALA A 152 -21.17 5.55 -48.22
N GLY A 153 -20.83 6.07 -49.42
CA GLY A 153 -21.81 6.35 -50.48
C GLY A 153 -22.82 7.45 -50.14
N ILE A 154 -22.52 8.29 -49.15
CA ILE A 154 -23.39 9.36 -48.67
C ILE A 154 -23.31 10.53 -49.65
N LYS A 155 -24.42 10.78 -50.34
CA LYS A 155 -24.61 11.84 -51.35
C LYS A 155 -25.86 12.64 -51.01
N ASP A 156 -26.10 13.72 -51.74
CA ASP A 156 -27.38 14.41 -51.74
C ASP A 156 -28.55 13.46 -52.07
N ILE A 157 -29.77 13.84 -51.71
CA ILE A 157 -30.98 13.01 -51.92
C ILE A 157 -31.22 12.64 -53.39
N GLY A 158 -30.71 13.43 -54.34
CA GLY A 158 -30.78 13.16 -55.78
C GLY A 158 -29.72 12.19 -56.31
N GLU A 159 -28.72 11.82 -55.48
CA GLU A 159 -27.53 11.04 -55.85
C GLU A 159 -26.66 11.70 -56.95
N GLU A 160 -26.78 13.02 -57.13
CA GLU A 160 -26.09 13.82 -58.14
C GLU A 160 -24.72 14.33 -57.65
N SER A 161 -24.55 14.46 -56.33
CA SER A 161 -23.31 14.92 -55.71
C SER A 161 -22.22 13.84 -55.75
N ALA A 162 -20.97 14.26 -55.51
CA ALA A 162 -19.93 13.34 -55.08
C ALA A 162 -20.28 12.77 -53.69
N ALA A 163 -19.70 11.60 -53.34
CA ALA A 163 -19.83 11.08 -51.99
C ALA A 163 -19.09 11.98 -50.99
N SER A 164 -19.66 12.16 -49.81
CA SER A 164 -19.06 12.93 -48.74
C SER A 164 -17.82 12.22 -48.20
N THR A 165 -16.73 12.96 -48.03
CA THR A 165 -15.48 12.50 -47.42
C THR A 165 -15.05 13.41 -46.28
N VAL A 166 -16.02 14.08 -45.66
CA VAL A 166 -15.79 15.06 -44.59
C VAL A 166 -15.38 14.34 -43.30
N ASN A 167 -14.67 15.06 -42.44
CA ASN A 167 -14.35 14.62 -41.09
C ASN A 167 -15.06 15.50 -40.06
N ALA A 168 -15.34 14.92 -38.89
CA ALA A 168 -15.91 15.63 -37.77
C ALA A 168 -15.46 14.98 -36.46
N VAL A 169 -15.31 15.80 -35.43
CA VAL A 169 -14.97 15.37 -34.08
C VAL A 169 -16.24 14.96 -33.35
N ILE A 170 -16.19 13.83 -32.64
CA ILE A 170 -17.24 13.37 -31.74
C ILE A 170 -17.27 14.29 -30.52
N ASP A 171 -18.38 14.97 -30.32
CA ASP A 171 -18.72 15.65 -29.06
C ASP A 171 -19.75 14.84 -28.27
N GLY A 172 -20.19 15.31 -27.11
CA GLY A 172 -21.09 14.57 -26.21
C GLY A 172 -20.35 13.81 -25.12
N THR A 173 -20.98 12.76 -24.59
CA THR A 173 -20.45 11.88 -23.52
C THR A 173 -21.21 10.55 -23.47
N PHE A 174 -20.52 9.46 -23.17
CA PHE A 174 -21.07 8.12 -22.90
C PHE A 174 -21.13 7.88 -21.38
N PHE A 175 -21.63 8.88 -20.65
CA PHE A 175 -21.54 8.99 -19.20
C PHE A 175 -20.09 9.04 -18.66
N SER A 176 -19.86 9.87 -17.65
CA SER A 176 -18.51 10.13 -17.14
C SER A 176 -18.54 10.26 -15.62
N GLN A 177 -17.57 9.61 -14.98
CA GLN A 177 -17.39 9.61 -13.54
C GLN A 177 -15.91 9.69 -13.21
N VAL A 178 -15.52 10.59 -12.31
CA VAL A 178 -14.15 10.61 -11.80
C VAL A 178 -13.92 9.34 -10.98
N PRO A 179 -12.91 8.50 -11.31
CA PRO A 179 -12.67 7.28 -10.56
C PRO A 179 -12.36 7.55 -9.09
N SER A 180 -13.02 6.85 -8.19
CA SER A 180 -12.72 6.80 -6.76
C SER A 180 -11.99 5.49 -6.43
N ILE A 181 -11.21 5.48 -5.35
CA ILE A 181 -10.63 4.24 -4.81
C ILE A 181 -11.67 3.58 -3.90
N VAL A 182 -11.98 2.32 -4.18
CA VAL A 182 -12.84 1.45 -3.36
C VAL A 182 -12.03 0.82 -2.24
N SER A 183 -10.85 0.27 -2.57
CA SER A 183 -10.01 -0.41 -1.61
C SER A 183 -8.53 -0.28 -1.96
N VAL A 184 -7.68 -0.36 -0.93
CA VAL A 184 -6.24 -0.54 -1.06
C VAL A 184 -5.84 -1.67 -0.11
N THR A 185 -5.44 -2.80 -0.66
CA THR A 185 -5.14 -4.00 0.13
C THR A 185 -3.68 -4.38 -0.02
N ALA A 186 -2.94 -4.32 1.09
CA ALA A 186 -1.60 -4.86 1.24
C ALA A 186 -1.63 -6.39 1.36
N ALA A 187 -0.72 -7.06 0.67
CA ALA A 187 -0.54 -8.50 0.75
C ALA A 187 0.95 -8.86 0.65
N GLU A 188 1.33 -9.80 1.52
CA GLU A 188 2.63 -10.47 1.49
C GLU A 188 2.89 -11.12 0.13
N GLY A 189 4.07 -10.90 -0.41
CA GLY A 189 4.54 -11.54 -1.63
C GLY A 189 6.06 -11.68 -1.66
N GLY A 190 6.55 -12.76 -2.26
CA GLY A 190 7.99 -13.03 -2.32
C GLY A 190 8.45 -13.99 -1.23
N ALA A 191 9.58 -13.69 -0.59
CA ALA A 191 9.99 -14.39 0.61
C ALA A 191 9.05 -14.02 1.77
N ILE A 192 9.10 -14.75 2.89
CA ILE A 192 8.34 -14.34 4.07
C ILE A 192 9.22 -13.40 4.89
N GLU A 193 8.76 -12.18 5.07
CA GLU A 193 9.41 -11.16 5.90
C GLU A 193 8.39 -10.41 6.74
N VAL A 194 8.82 -9.85 7.88
CA VAL A 194 7.92 -9.07 8.73
C VAL A 194 7.89 -7.62 8.26
N GLY A 195 6.70 -7.16 7.86
CA GLY A 195 6.49 -5.82 7.32
C GLY A 195 6.86 -5.73 5.84
N ALA A 196 6.72 -4.52 5.28
CA ALA A 196 6.93 -4.31 3.85
C ALA A 196 8.33 -4.72 3.37
N GLY A 197 8.36 -5.52 2.31
CA GLY A 197 9.54 -6.10 1.71
C GLY A 197 9.45 -6.31 0.20
N ALA A 198 10.27 -7.21 -0.31
CA ALA A 198 10.53 -7.34 -1.73
C ALA A 198 9.55 -8.31 -2.38
N GLY A 199 8.67 -7.80 -3.23
CA GLY A 199 7.65 -8.63 -3.90
C GLY A 199 6.27 -8.54 -3.27
N ASP A 200 6.17 -7.91 -2.10
CA ASP A 200 4.91 -7.47 -1.52
C ASP A 200 4.11 -6.62 -2.47
N THR A 201 2.78 -6.67 -2.32
CA THR A 201 1.89 -5.98 -3.24
C THR A 201 0.87 -5.12 -2.52
N LEU A 202 0.50 -4.01 -3.16
CA LEU A 202 -0.74 -3.30 -2.87
C LEU A 202 -1.66 -3.39 -4.07
N THR A 203 -2.86 -3.90 -3.85
CA THR A 203 -3.93 -3.91 -4.85
C THR A 203 -4.84 -2.72 -4.62
N ILE A 204 -4.90 -1.81 -5.59
CA ILE A 204 -5.74 -0.61 -5.58
C ILE A 204 -6.91 -0.86 -6.52
N GLU A 205 -8.13 -0.83 -5.98
CA GLU A 205 -9.37 -1.06 -6.72
C GLU A 205 -10.14 0.25 -6.89
N PHE A 206 -10.60 0.51 -8.11
CA PHE A 206 -11.40 1.68 -8.48
C PHE A 206 -12.88 1.31 -8.62
N ASP A 207 -13.76 2.29 -8.44
CA ASP A 207 -15.22 2.12 -8.53
C ASP A 207 -15.75 2.05 -9.96
N VAL A 208 -14.98 2.54 -10.94
CA VAL A 208 -15.32 2.54 -12.35
C VAL A 208 -14.09 2.24 -13.23
N PRO A 209 -14.28 1.70 -14.45
CA PRO A 209 -13.20 1.50 -15.41
C PRO A 209 -12.38 2.77 -15.67
N THR A 210 -11.07 2.64 -15.65
CA THR A 210 -10.11 3.73 -15.84
C THR A 210 -9.42 3.68 -17.19
N ASN A 211 -8.81 4.79 -17.61
CA ASN A 211 -7.97 4.90 -18.81
C ASN A 211 -6.58 4.25 -18.68
N GLN A 212 -6.26 3.63 -17.54
CA GLN A 212 -5.03 2.87 -17.32
C GLN A 212 -3.73 3.58 -17.74
N PRO A 213 -3.44 4.79 -17.23
CA PRO A 213 -2.22 5.50 -17.58
C PRO A 213 -0.97 4.69 -17.18
N VAL A 214 0.14 4.89 -17.90
CA VAL A 214 1.40 4.23 -17.58
C VAL A 214 1.95 4.78 -16.26
N ILE A 215 2.01 3.92 -15.26
CA ILE A 215 2.59 4.19 -13.95
C ILE A 215 3.86 3.36 -13.83
N ALA A 216 5.02 4.02 -13.76
CA ALA A 216 6.33 3.40 -13.77
C ALA A 216 7.10 3.70 -12.47
N ALA A 217 8.10 2.89 -12.15
CA ALA A 217 8.89 3.06 -10.92
C ALA A 217 9.41 4.49 -10.68
N ALA A 218 9.74 5.21 -11.75
CA ALA A 218 10.25 6.58 -11.68
C ALA A 218 9.21 7.64 -11.28
N ASN A 219 7.91 7.36 -11.44
CA ASN A 219 6.82 8.31 -11.16
C ASN A 219 5.80 7.81 -10.12
N ILE A 220 5.84 6.53 -9.71
CA ILE A 220 4.93 5.95 -8.70
C ILE A 220 4.84 6.83 -7.45
N ALA A 221 5.97 7.27 -6.87
CA ALA A 221 5.97 8.06 -5.64
C ALA A 221 5.34 9.45 -5.81
N THR A 222 5.37 10.00 -7.04
CA THR A 222 4.71 11.27 -7.37
C THR A 222 3.23 11.07 -7.67
N PHE A 223 2.88 9.98 -8.35
CA PHE A 223 1.51 9.71 -8.81
C PHE A 223 0.63 9.12 -7.71
N LEU A 224 1.21 8.30 -6.84
CA LEU A 224 0.59 7.61 -5.71
C LEU A 224 1.27 8.10 -4.42
N GLY A 225 0.99 9.33 -4.00
CA GLY A 225 1.64 9.94 -2.85
C GLY A 225 1.31 9.19 -1.55
N LEU A 226 2.33 8.84 -0.78
CA LEU A 226 2.18 8.27 0.57
C LEU A 226 2.32 9.36 1.63
N ASN A 227 1.45 9.35 2.64
CA ASN A 227 1.61 10.23 3.81
C ASN A 227 2.69 9.75 4.80
N ALA A 228 3.04 8.46 4.74
CA ALA A 228 4.04 7.83 5.59
C ALA A 228 4.67 6.61 4.90
N GLY A 229 5.98 6.43 5.08
CA GLY A 229 6.75 5.35 4.44
C GLY A 229 7.16 5.69 3.01
N SER A 230 7.66 4.68 2.30
CA SER A 230 8.14 4.76 0.92
C SER A 230 7.76 3.48 0.17
N TRP A 231 7.53 3.62 -1.13
CA TRP A 231 7.33 2.50 -2.07
C TRP A 231 8.60 1.68 -2.33
N GLY A 232 9.76 2.19 -1.91
CA GLY A 232 11.07 1.71 -2.34
C GLY A 232 11.48 2.35 -3.68
N THR A 233 12.46 1.75 -4.35
CA THR A 233 12.96 2.26 -5.64
C THR A 233 12.88 1.23 -6.75
N GLY A 234 12.83 1.70 -8.01
CA GLY A 234 12.79 0.82 -9.18
C GLY A 234 14.03 -0.07 -9.32
N ALA A 235 15.19 0.37 -8.82
CA ALA A 235 16.41 -0.44 -8.78
C ALA A 235 16.25 -1.68 -7.86
N ASN A 236 15.33 -1.61 -6.91
CA ASN A 236 15.04 -2.64 -5.92
C ASN A 236 13.73 -3.39 -6.20
N GLY A 237 13.17 -3.29 -7.42
CA GLY A 237 12.01 -4.08 -7.85
C GLY A 237 10.65 -3.37 -7.81
N LEU A 238 10.59 -2.10 -7.40
CA LEU A 238 9.33 -1.33 -7.42
C LEU A 238 8.73 -1.29 -8.83
N SER A 239 7.45 -1.65 -8.96
CA SER A 239 6.70 -1.57 -10.22
C SER A 239 5.21 -1.41 -9.98
N ALA A 240 4.47 -1.02 -11.01
CA ALA A 240 3.01 -0.97 -10.99
C ALA A 240 2.45 -1.46 -12.33
N VAL A 241 1.40 -2.26 -12.28
CA VAL A 241 0.76 -2.84 -13.47
C VAL A 241 -0.75 -2.85 -13.28
N TRP A 242 -1.47 -2.39 -14.30
CA TRP A 242 -2.91 -2.57 -14.36
C TRP A 242 -3.23 -4.03 -14.67
N SER A 243 -3.92 -4.70 -13.75
CA SER A 243 -4.39 -6.07 -13.97
C SER A 243 -5.67 -6.12 -14.81
N ASN A 244 -6.48 -5.07 -14.71
CA ASN A 244 -7.66 -4.78 -15.53
C ASN A 244 -7.99 -3.28 -15.46
N SER A 245 -9.08 -2.82 -16.08
CA SER A 245 -9.43 -1.39 -16.13
C SER A 245 -9.73 -0.75 -14.76
N GLN A 246 -10.00 -1.54 -13.73
CA GLN A 246 -10.37 -1.08 -12.38
C GLN A 246 -9.35 -1.45 -11.30
N THR A 247 -8.27 -2.16 -11.65
CA THR A 247 -7.36 -2.69 -10.62
C THR A 247 -5.90 -2.45 -10.99
N LEU A 248 -5.23 -1.61 -10.20
CA LEU A 248 -3.80 -1.36 -10.26
C LEU A 248 -3.10 -2.16 -9.16
N VAL A 249 -2.09 -2.94 -9.52
CA VAL A 249 -1.25 -3.67 -8.56
C VAL A 249 0.11 -3.00 -8.52
N VAL A 250 0.53 -2.56 -7.34
CA VAL A 250 1.87 -2.02 -7.07
C VAL A 250 2.68 -3.11 -6.37
N THR A 251 3.81 -3.49 -6.93
CA THR A 251 4.79 -4.38 -6.28
C THR A 251 5.88 -3.54 -5.65
N LEU A 252 6.16 -3.77 -4.37
CA LEU A 252 7.10 -3.01 -3.57
C LEU A 252 8.56 -3.33 -3.90
N GLY A 253 9.42 -2.32 -3.78
CA GLY A 253 10.86 -2.50 -3.81
C GLY A 253 11.38 -3.02 -2.47
N SER A 254 12.54 -3.70 -2.47
CA SER A 254 13.15 -4.27 -1.25
C SER A 254 13.54 -3.25 -0.16
N ASP A 255 13.52 -1.95 -0.50
CA ASP A 255 13.76 -0.82 0.43
C ASP A 255 12.46 -0.07 0.78
N ALA A 256 11.30 -0.67 0.52
CA ALA A 256 10.01 -0.12 0.91
C ALA A 256 9.86 -0.04 2.43
N THR A 257 9.10 0.95 2.88
CA THR A 257 8.81 1.20 4.32
C THR A 257 7.36 1.60 4.55
N VAL A 258 6.51 1.43 3.52
CA VAL A 258 5.06 1.62 3.63
C VAL A 258 4.47 0.60 4.61
N LYS A 259 3.38 0.96 5.28
CA LYS A 259 2.74 0.12 6.30
C LYS A 259 1.23 0.22 6.23
N LYS A 260 0.54 -0.75 6.83
CA LYS A 260 -0.90 -0.66 7.06
C LYS A 260 -1.26 0.65 7.77
N GLY A 261 -2.36 1.25 7.36
CA GLY A 261 -2.86 2.52 7.91
C GLY A 261 -2.23 3.78 7.31
N ALA A 262 -1.18 3.66 6.50
CA ALA A 262 -0.76 4.77 5.65
C ALA A 262 -1.83 5.10 4.60
N THR A 263 -1.83 6.32 4.09
CA THR A 263 -2.79 6.81 3.11
C THR A 263 -2.10 7.03 1.78
N ILE A 264 -2.66 6.48 0.71
CA ILE A 264 -2.31 6.81 -0.67
C ILE A 264 -3.17 7.99 -1.09
N THR A 265 -2.60 8.97 -1.78
CA THR A 265 -3.30 10.07 -2.44
C THR A 265 -2.90 10.11 -3.90
N LEU A 266 -3.87 10.10 -4.79
CA LEU A 266 -3.61 10.24 -6.22
C LEU A 266 -3.27 11.69 -6.54
N ASP A 267 -2.20 11.88 -7.30
CA ASP A 267 -1.87 13.19 -7.86
C ASP A 267 -2.54 13.38 -9.23
N THR A 268 -2.96 14.59 -9.54
CA THR A 268 -3.53 14.93 -10.86
C THR A 268 -2.61 14.56 -12.03
N LEU A 269 -1.29 14.57 -11.83
CA LEU A 269 -0.29 14.17 -12.82
C LEU A 269 -0.33 12.67 -13.15
N ALA A 270 -0.90 11.84 -12.27
CA ALA A 270 -1.12 10.43 -12.55
C ALA A 270 -2.05 10.23 -13.76
N GLY A 271 -2.92 11.20 -14.05
CA GLY A 271 -3.80 11.16 -15.21
C GLY A 271 -4.82 10.04 -15.19
N ILE A 272 -5.13 9.48 -14.01
CA ILE A 272 -6.13 8.43 -13.83
C ILE A 272 -7.52 9.07 -13.99
N LYS A 273 -8.19 8.75 -15.08
CA LYS A 273 -9.53 9.20 -15.45
C LYS A 273 -10.41 7.97 -15.69
N ASP A 274 -11.70 8.19 -15.93
CA ASP A 274 -12.54 7.16 -16.52
C ASP A 274 -11.97 6.63 -17.86
N ILE A 275 -12.44 5.46 -18.27
CA ILE A 275 -12.01 4.79 -19.50
C ILE A 275 -12.24 5.62 -20.77
N GLY A 276 -13.23 6.51 -20.76
CA GLY A 276 -13.51 7.47 -21.84
C GLY A 276 -12.54 8.67 -21.88
N GLU A 277 -11.73 8.86 -20.83
CA GLU A 277 -10.88 10.03 -20.61
C GLU A 277 -11.64 11.38 -20.52
N GLU A 278 -12.95 11.31 -20.25
CA GLU A 278 -13.89 12.43 -20.20
C GLU A 278 -13.93 13.09 -18.82
N SER A 279 -13.61 12.32 -17.77
CA SER A 279 -13.56 12.83 -16.41
C SER A 279 -12.35 13.74 -16.16
N ALA A 280 -12.41 14.49 -15.06
CA ALA A 280 -11.19 15.03 -14.45
C ALA A 280 -10.29 13.88 -13.95
N ALA A 281 -8.98 14.15 -13.81
CA ALA A 281 -8.07 13.20 -13.17
C ALA A 281 -8.44 13.03 -11.69
N SER A 282 -8.44 11.80 -11.19
CA SER A 282 -8.74 11.49 -9.80
C SER A 282 -7.66 12.04 -8.86
N THR A 283 -8.10 12.59 -7.73
CA THR A 283 -7.25 13.07 -6.63
C THR A 283 -7.64 12.45 -5.29
N VAL A 284 -8.33 11.31 -5.35
CA VAL A 284 -8.87 10.65 -4.16
C VAL A 284 -7.75 10.08 -3.30
N SER A 285 -8.04 9.95 -2.01
CA SER A 285 -7.16 9.29 -1.05
C SER A 285 -7.84 8.06 -0.45
N ALA A 286 -7.06 7.04 -0.14
CA ALA A 286 -7.53 5.83 0.53
C ALA A 286 -6.48 5.31 1.52
N VAL A 287 -6.97 4.72 2.61
CA VAL A 287 -6.12 4.10 3.64
C VAL A 287 -5.77 2.68 3.19
N ILE A 288 -4.51 2.30 3.40
CA ILE A 288 -4.01 0.96 3.15
C ILE A 288 -4.52 0.03 4.26
N ASP A 289 -5.30 -0.98 3.87
CA ASP A 289 -5.65 -2.11 4.72
C ASP A 289 -4.84 -3.36 4.31
N GLY A 290 -5.11 -4.52 4.90
CA GLY A 290 -4.32 -5.74 4.71
C GLY A 290 -3.11 -5.81 5.64
N THR A 291 -2.10 -6.62 5.26
CA THR A 291 -0.85 -6.85 6.01
C THR A 291 0.26 -7.37 5.08
N PHE A 292 1.50 -6.95 5.32
CA PHE A 292 2.73 -7.46 4.69
C PHE A 292 3.41 -8.48 5.62
N PHE A 293 2.60 -9.42 6.11
CA PHE A 293 2.93 -10.34 7.19
C PHE A 293 3.28 -9.67 8.54
N SER A 294 2.80 -10.29 9.61
CA SER A 294 2.92 -9.75 10.97
C SER A 294 3.28 -10.84 11.96
N GLN A 295 4.24 -10.55 12.83
CA GLN A 295 4.71 -11.47 13.87
C GLN A 295 4.99 -10.68 15.15
N VAL A 296 4.51 -11.17 16.29
CA VAL A 296 4.84 -10.56 17.59
C VAL A 296 6.33 -10.78 17.87
N PRO A 297 7.13 -9.71 18.12
CA PRO A 297 8.55 -9.89 18.41
C PRO A 297 8.77 -10.69 19.69
N SER A 298 9.69 -11.65 19.63
CA SER A 298 10.19 -12.42 20.77
C SER A 298 11.63 -12.06 21.07
N ILE A 299 12.07 -12.20 22.33
CA ILE A 299 13.47 -11.98 22.69
C ILE A 299 14.27 -13.25 22.39
N VAL A 300 15.34 -13.13 21.60
CA VAL A 300 16.26 -14.25 21.30
C VAL A 300 17.54 -14.21 22.13
N SER A 301 17.94 -13.03 22.61
CA SER A 301 19.14 -12.87 23.43
C SER A 301 19.04 -11.65 24.33
N VAL A 302 19.55 -11.81 25.56
CA VAL A 302 19.79 -10.70 26.49
C VAL A 302 21.20 -10.84 27.04
N MET A 303 22.07 -9.89 26.72
CA MET A 303 23.50 -9.95 27.05
C MET A 303 23.90 -8.75 27.89
N ALA A 304 24.38 -9.01 29.10
CA ALA A 304 25.06 -8.02 29.94
C ALA A 304 26.52 -7.83 29.50
N ALA A 305 26.97 -6.58 29.46
CA ALA A 305 28.33 -6.22 29.15
C ALA A 305 28.81 -5.08 30.05
N GLU A 306 30.04 -5.23 30.56
CA GLU A 306 30.78 -4.17 31.24
C GLU A 306 31.07 -3.03 30.26
N ALA A 307 30.78 -1.80 30.67
CA ALA A 307 31.16 -0.61 29.92
C ALA A 307 31.49 0.52 30.88
N GLY A 308 32.67 1.12 30.71
CA GLY A 308 33.16 2.17 31.60
C GLY A 308 34.37 1.72 32.40
N ALA A 309 34.42 2.11 33.68
CA ALA A 309 35.47 1.69 34.59
C ALA A 309 35.17 0.29 35.13
N SER A 310 36.21 -0.46 35.50
CA SER A 310 36.01 -1.82 35.97
C SER A 310 35.51 -1.87 37.40
N GLU A 311 34.30 -2.39 37.56
CA GLU A 311 33.64 -2.62 38.83
C GLU A 311 33.21 -4.08 39.01
N ALA A 312 32.94 -4.45 40.26
CA ALA A 312 32.39 -5.77 40.56
C ALA A 312 30.86 -5.74 40.42
N GLY A 313 30.33 -6.43 39.40
CA GLY A 313 28.89 -6.50 39.14
C GLY A 313 28.39 -5.30 38.34
N ALA A 314 27.07 -5.11 38.29
CA ALA A 314 26.46 -4.02 37.53
C ALA A 314 26.88 -2.64 38.04
N GLY A 315 27.51 -1.86 37.18
CA GLY A 315 27.92 -0.46 37.38
C GLY A 315 27.13 0.52 36.53
N ALA A 316 27.34 1.81 36.76
CA ALA A 316 26.76 2.86 35.92
C ALA A 316 27.52 2.93 34.59
N GLY A 317 26.81 2.90 33.46
CA GLY A 317 27.42 2.89 32.14
C GLY A 317 27.49 1.50 31.49
N ASP A 318 27.43 0.43 32.28
CA ASP A 318 27.25 -0.93 31.79
C ASP A 318 26.01 -1.05 30.90
N THR A 319 26.00 -2.07 30.05
CA THR A 319 24.91 -2.25 29.09
C THR A 319 24.25 -3.61 29.20
N VAL A 320 22.95 -3.63 28.90
CA VAL A 320 22.18 -4.84 28.63
C VAL A 320 21.63 -4.74 27.22
N THR A 321 22.09 -5.61 26.33
CA THR A 321 21.65 -5.68 24.93
C THR A 321 20.58 -6.74 24.77
N ILE A 322 19.40 -6.32 24.31
CA ILE A 322 18.24 -7.17 24.05
C ILE A 322 18.08 -7.29 22.54
N VAL A 323 18.06 -8.51 22.01
CA VAL A 323 17.90 -8.80 20.59
C VAL A 323 16.57 -9.53 20.37
N PHE A 324 15.82 -9.08 19.37
CA PHE A 324 14.54 -9.64 18.94
C PHE A 324 14.70 -10.58 17.74
N ASP A 325 13.76 -11.51 17.56
CA ASP A 325 13.72 -12.46 16.43
C ASP A 325 13.30 -11.81 15.10
N VAL A 326 12.58 -10.68 15.16
CA VAL A 326 12.07 -9.95 13.99
C VAL A 326 12.23 -8.44 14.17
N PRO A 327 12.33 -7.66 13.07
CA PRO A 327 12.34 -6.21 13.12
C PRO A 327 11.14 -5.63 13.86
N THR A 328 11.39 -4.64 14.71
CA THR A 328 10.40 -3.99 15.57
C THR A 328 10.08 -2.57 15.12
N ASN A 329 8.96 -2.02 15.61
CA ASN A 329 8.57 -0.61 15.40
C ASN A 329 9.39 0.41 16.21
N GLN A 330 10.39 -0.03 16.97
CA GLN A 330 11.32 0.80 17.73
C GLN A 330 10.67 1.94 18.54
N PRO A 331 9.72 1.65 19.45
CA PRO A 331 9.10 2.68 20.26
C PRO A 331 10.15 3.41 21.11
N VAL A 332 9.94 4.70 21.32
CA VAL A 332 10.76 5.48 22.26
C VAL A 332 10.42 5.03 23.68
N ILE A 333 11.41 4.50 24.39
CA ILE A 333 11.29 4.13 25.80
C ILE A 333 12.01 5.19 26.62
N ALA A 334 11.25 6.12 27.21
CA ALA A 334 11.83 7.17 28.04
C ALA A 334 12.48 6.57 29.30
N ALA A 335 13.54 7.20 29.82
CA ALA A 335 14.29 6.71 30.97
C ALA A 335 13.42 6.41 32.21
N GLY A 336 12.35 7.19 32.44
CA GLY A 336 11.42 6.95 33.53
C GLY A 336 10.53 5.72 33.36
N ASP A 337 10.36 5.24 32.13
CA ASP A 337 9.46 4.15 31.79
C ASP A 337 10.19 2.81 31.63
N VAL A 338 11.52 2.80 31.56
CA VAL A 338 12.32 1.57 31.34
C VAL A 338 11.99 0.49 32.37
N ALA A 339 11.88 0.83 33.66
CA ALA A 339 11.55 -0.17 34.68
C ALA A 339 10.15 -0.78 34.51
N THR A 340 9.20 -0.02 33.95
CA THR A 340 7.84 -0.49 33.66
C THR A 340 7.80 -1.27 32.35
N ALA A 341 8.55 -0.83 31.33
CA ALA A 341 8.62 -1.43 30.01
C ALA A 341 9.43 -2.74 30.01
N LEU A 342 10.52 -2.79 30.76
CA LEU A 342 11.48 -3.89 30.88
C LEU A 342 11.55 -4.31 32.36
N GLY A 343 10.56 -5.08 32.80
CA GLY A 343 10.51 -5.56 34.19
C GLY A 343 11.68 -6.50 34.49
N LEU A 344 12.27 -6.39 35.67
CA LEU A 344 13.31 -7.29 36.16
C LEU A 344 12.74 -8.21 37.24
N SER A 345 13.05 -9.51 37.17
CA SER A 345 12.68 -10.45 38.25
C SER A 345 13.42 -10.16 39.56
N GLU A 346 14.63 -9.59 39.48
CA GLU A 346 15.41 -9.11 40.62
C GLU A 346 16.37 -7.98 40.20
N GLY A 347 16.76 -7.14 41.17
CA GLY A 347 17.63 -5.99 40.93
C GLY A 347 16.89 -4.74 40.48
N SER A 348 17.64 -3.74 40.03
CA SER A 348 17.14 -2.45 39.56
C SER A 348 18.06 -1.89 38.48
N TRP A 349 17.47 -1.18 37.51
CA TRP A 349 18.20 -0.51 36.42
C TRP A 349 19.00 0.73 36.86
N GLY A 350 18.79 1.23 38.09
CA GLY A 350 19.46 2.42 38.61
C GLY A 350 18.84 3.75 38.15
N THR A 351 19.36 4.87 38.67
CA THR A 351 18.89 6.23 38.31
C THR A 351 19.74 6.83 37.18
N GLY A 352 19.11 7.51 36.22
CA GLY A 352 19.81 8.10 35.08
C GLY A 352 20.21 7.08 34.00
N LEU A 353 19.55 5.92 34.00
CA LEU A 353 19.63 4.93 32.92
C LEU A 353 19.15 5.54 31.58
N SER A 354 19.43 4.83 30.48
CA SER A 354 18.81 5.13 29.18
C SER A 354 18.54 3.85 28.38
N ALA A 355 17.63 3.92 27.41
CA ALA A 355 17.34 2.83 26.48
C ALA A 355 17.30 3.40 25.06
N ALA A 356 18.02 2.77 24.14
CA ALA A 356 18.11 3.21 22.75
C ALA A 356 18.21 2.01 21.80
N TRP A 357 17.51 2.09 20.68
CA TRP A 357 17.62 1.11 19.60
C TRP A 357 18.93 1.32 18.82
N SER A 358 19.73 0.27 18.65
CA SER A 358 20.90 0.32 17.76
C SER A 358 20.53 -0.01 16.30
N ASP A 359 19.51 -0.85 16.13
CA ASP A 359 18.89 -1.22 14.86
C ASP A 359 17.44 -1.69 15.10
N SER A 360 16.74 -2.16 14.07
CA SER A 360 15.33 -2.56 14.18
C SER A 360 15.08 -3.76 15.09
N GLN A 361 16.11 -4.54 15.43
CA GLN A 361 16.01 -5.76 16.23
C GLN A 361 16.76 -5.68 17.56
N THR A 362 17.52 -4.61 17.81
CA THR A 362 18.41 -4.55 18.97
C THR A 362 18.16 -3.30 19.81
N LEU A 363 17.74 -3.52 21.05
CA LEU A 363 17.58 -2.49 22.08
C LEU A 363 18.73 -2.58 23.07
N VAL A 364 19.41 -1.46 23.30
CA VAL A 364 20.50 -1.37 24.28
C VAL A 364 20.04 -0.52 25.45
N VAL A 365 20.12 -1.07 26.65
CA VAL A 365 19.86 -0.36 27.92
C VAL A 365 21.19 -0.06 28.58
N THR A 366 21.48 1.21 28.81
CA THR A 366 22.64 1.65 29.60
C THR A 366 22.21 1.86 31.04
N LEU A 367 22.90 1.19 31.96
CA LEU A 367 22.60 1.20 33.38
C LEU A 367 22.91 2.55 34.03
N GLY A 368 22.05 2.94 34.97
CA GLY A 368 22.21 4.17 35.74
C GLY A 368 23.01 3.98 37.04
N SER A 369 23.23 5.07 37.75
CA SER A 369 23.84 5.05 39.08
C SER A 369 23.02 4.19 40.05
N GLY A 370 23.71 3.31 40.79
CA GLY A 370 23.08 2.41 41.76
C GLY A 370 22.31 1.24 41.14
N ALA A 371 22.57 0.92 39.86
CA ALA A 371 22.04 -0.29 39.25
C ALA A 371 22.49 -1.54 40.02
N THR A 372 21.62 -2.55 40.07
CA THR A 372 21.85 -3.83 40.77
C THR A 372 21.38 -5.01 39.92
N VAL A 373 21.34 -4.82 38.60
CA VAL A 373 20.99 -5.86 37.62
C VAL A 373 21.96 -7.05 37.77
N LYS A 374 21.46 -8.28 37.65
CA LYS A 374 22.27 -9.48 37.80
C LYS A 374 22.17 -10.37 36.58
N LYS A 375 23.27 -11.06 36.27
CA LYS A 375 23.24 -12.25 35.44
C LYS A 375 22.27 -13.27 36.05
N GLY A 376 21.44 -13.89 35.22
CA GLY A 376 20.43 -14.87 35.65
C GLY A 376 19.09 -14.25 36.03
N ALA A 377 18.99 -12.93 36.20
CA ALA A 377 17.70 -12.26 36.31
C ALA A 377 16.94 -12.37 34.99
N THR A 378 15.61 -12.40 35.04
CA THR A 378 14.75 -12.41 33.85
C THR A 378 14.27 -10.99 33.55
N ILE A 379 14.39 -10.57 32.29
CA ILE A 379 13.70 -9.40 31.77
C ILE A 379 12.34 -9.86 31.25
N THR A 380 11.28 -9.13 31.57
CA THR A 380 9.94 -9.33 31.02
C THR A 380 9.45 -8.04 30.37
N LEU A 381 9.07 -8.12 29.11
CA LEU A 381 8.47 -6.99 28.41
C LEU A 381 7.05 -6.75 28.88
N ASN A 382 6.72 -5.48 29.11
CA ASN A 382 5.35 -5.07 29.35
C ASN A 382 4.71 -4.65 28.02
N ALA A 383 3.46 -5.05 27.79
CA ALA A 383 2.69 -4.61 26.63
C ALA A 383 2.62 -3.06 26.51
N SER A 384 2.72 -2.32 27.63
CA SER A 384 2.77 -0.86 27.63
C SER A 384 4.03 -0.28 26.98
N ALA A 385 5.09 -1.07 26.80
CA ALA A 385 6.28 -0.67 26.06
C ALA A 385 6.00 -0.44 24.57
N GLY A 386 4.90 -0.98 24.05
CA GLY A 386 4.48 -0.78 22.67
C GLY A 386 5.41 -1.40 21.62
N ILE A 387 6.28 -2.32 22.02
CA ILE A 387 7.19 -3.04 21.13
C ILE A 387 6.38 -4.03 20.30
N LYS A 388 6.28 -3.80 19.01
CA LYS A 388 5.56 -4.59 18.01
C LYS A 388 6.49 -4.88 16.84
N ASP A 389 6.03 -5.65 15.87
CA ASP A 389 6.71 -5.72 14.57
C ASP A 389 6.92 -4.34 13.93
N ILE A 390 7.80 -4.27 12.93
CA ILE A 390 8.14 -3.02 12.23
C ILE A 390 6.94 -2.33 11.57
N GLY A 391 5.92 -3.10 11.16
CA GLY A 391 4.65 -2.58 10.66
C GLY A 391 3.74 -1.97 11.75
N ALA A 392 4.02 -2.24 13.02
CA ALA A 392 3.16 -1.98 14.18
C ALA A 392 1.78 -2.65 14.10
N GLU A 393 1.69 -3.75 13.35
CA GLU A 393 0.49 -4.54 13.06
C GLU A 393 0.28 -5.63 14.11
N SER A 394 1.36 -6.14 14.70
CA SER A 394 1.28 -7.16 15.76
C SER A 394 0.68 -6.60 17.06
N THR A 395 0.30 -7.50 17.96
CA THR A 395 0.14 -7.13 19.38
C THR A 395 1.51 -6.75 19.98
N ALA A 396 1.50 -5.97 21.06
CA ALA A 396 2.74 -5.65 21.77
C ALA A 396 3.35 -6.92 22.38
N SER A 397 4.67 -7.04 22.30
CA SER A 397 5.43 -8.14 22.88
C SER A 397 5.31 -8.14 24.39
N THR A 398 5.22 -9.35 24.94
CA THR A 398 5.29 -9.63 26.38
C THR A 398 6.34 -10.70 26.67
N ALA A 399 7.29 -10.86 25.74
CA ALA A 399 8.34 -11.86 25.84
C ALA A 399 9.21 -11.65 27.08
N ASP A 400 9.76 -12.75 27.58
CA ASP A 400 10.72 -12.75 28.66
C ASP A 400 11.98 -13.53 28.27
N ALA A 401 13.11 -13.15 28.87
CA ALA A 401 14.38 -13.82 28.65
C ALA A 401 15.33 -13.59 29.83
N VAL A 402 16.16 -14.60 30.09
CA VAL A 402 17.19 -14.54 31.14
C VAL A 402 18.40 -13.75 30.65
N ILE A 403 18.90 -12.85 31.49
CA ILE A 403 20.13 -12.10 31.27
C ILE A 403 21.32 -13.05 31.34
N ASP A 404 22.03 -13.21 30.22
CA ASP A 404 23.35 -13.83 30.17
C ASP A 404 24.46 -12.77 30.09
N GLY A 405 25.70 -13.18 29.83
CA GLY A 405 26.87 -12.30 29.79
C GLY A 405 27.46 -12.05 31.17
N SER A 406 28.17 -10.93 31.29
CA SER A 406 28.77 -10.48 32.54
C SER A 406 29.02 -8.97 32.52
N PHE A 407 28.75 -8.31 33.65
CA PHE A 407 29.22 -6.96 33.95
C PHE A 407 30.70 -6.97 34.38
N GLY A 408 31.52 -7.73 33.65
CA GLY A 408 32.95 -7.85 33.91
C GLY A 408 33.36 -9.07 34.72
N VAL A 409 34.66 -9.26 34.87
CA VAL A 409 35.27 -10.29 35.73
C VAL A 409 35.77 -9.62 37.01
N GLY A 410 34.91 -9.56 38.02
CA GLY A 410 35.33 -9.08 39.34
C GLY A 410 36.51 -9.90 39.89
N ALA A 411 37.41 -9.26 40.63
CA ALA A 411 38.50 -9.98 41.29
C ALA A 411 37.93 -11.02 42.29
N ILE A 412 38.58 -12.18 42.38
CA ILE A 412 38.20 -13.21 43.36
C ILE A 412 38.40 -12.62 44.77
N PRO A 413 37.39 -12.68 45.66
CA PRO A 413 37.55 -12.24 47.04
C PRO A 413 38.69 -12.98 47.74
N ALA A 414 39.65 -12.21 48.26
CA ALA A 414 40.80 -12.69 49.02
C ALA A 414 40.79 -12.07 50.42
N ILE A 415 41.13 -12.86 51.43
CA ILE A 415 41.26 -12.38 52.81
C ILE A 415 42.46 -11.44 52.90
N THR A 416 42.24 -10.20 53.35
CA THR A 416 43.28 -9.18 53.55
C THR A 416 43.72 -9.07 55.00
N SER A 417 42.82 -9.32 55.95
CA SER A 417 43.15 -9.33 57.37
C SER A 417 42.27 -10.29 58.15
N VAL A 418 42.83 -10.80 59.25
CA VAL A 418 42.14 -11.61 60.26
C VAL A 418 42.57 -11.09 61.61
N THR A 419 41.62 -10.56 62.37
CA THR A 419 41.88 -9.96 63.69
C THR A 419 40.99 -10.60 64.73
N ALA A 420 41.58 -11.19 65.77
CA ALA A 420 40.86 -11.64 66.94
C ALA A 420 40.71 -10.48 67.94
N ALA A 421 39.56 -10.38 68.61
CA ALA A 421 39.30 -9.43 69.66
C ALA A 421 38.54 -10.13 70.80
N GLU A 422 38.97 -9.85 72.02
CA GLU A 422 38.28 -10.28 73.24
C GLU A 422 36.93 -9.56 73.35
N ASP A 423 35.88 -10.28 73.75
CA ASP A 423 34.63 -9.67 74.19
C ASP A 423 34.32 -10.07 75.64
N GLY A 424 34.46 -9.13 76.58
CA GLY A 424 34.21 -9.39 77.99
C GLY A 424 35.39 -9.07 78.91
N ALA A 425 35.56 -9.89 79.96
CA ALA A 425 36.66 -9.74 80.91
C ALA A 425 37.95 -10.32 80.29
N GLU A 426 39.12 -9.94 80.80
CA GLU A 426 40.37 -10.43 80.23
C GLU A 426 40.57 -11.92 80.55
N GLU A 427 40.46 -12.80 79.55
CA GLU A 427 40.76 -14.22 79.68
C GLU A 427 42.07 -14.63 78.97
N VAL A 428 42.62 -15.79 79.37
CA VAL A 428 43.79 -16.38 78.71
C VAL A 428 43.32 -17.39 77.67
N GLY A 429 43.50 -17.07 76.39
CA GLY A 429 43.20 -17.99 75.27
C GLY A 429 42.05 -17.47 74.42
N ALA A 430 41.39 -18.36 73.70
CA ALA A 430 40.10 -18.06 73.06
C ALA A 430 38.99 -18.28 74.09
N GLY A 431 38.21 -17.25 74.36
CA GLY A 431 37.08 -17.21 75.28
C GLY A 431 35.72 -17.26 74.60
N ALA A 432 34.68 -17.37 75.42
CA ALA A 432 33.30 -17.34 74.93
C ALA A 432 32.90 -15.91 74.57
N GLY A 433 32.43 -15.68 73.35
CA GLY A 433 32.04 -14.34 72.90
C GLY A 433 33.13 -13.59 72.14
N ASP A 434 34.39 -14.02 72.25
CA ASP A 434 35.50 -13.52 71.43
C ASP A 434 35.13 -13.51 69.96
N THR A 435 35.64 -12.52 69.23
CA THR A 435 35.34 -12.35 67.82
C THR A 435 36.58 -12.50 66.96
N VAL A 436 36.42 -13.12 65.80
CA VAL A 436 37.40 -13.11 64.71
C VAL A 436 36.80 -12.36 63.53
N THR A 437 37.37 -11.19 63.26
CA THR A 437 36.98 -10.33 62.13
C THR A 437 37.85 -10.66 60.92
N ILE A 438 37.20 -11.06 59.82
CA ILE A 438 37.82 -11.42 58.54
C ILE A 438 37.46 -10.33 57.52
N ALA A 439 38.47 -9.64 56.99
CA ALA A 439 38.29 -8.64 55.94
C ALA A 439 38.69 -9.18 54.58
N PHE A 440 37.95 -8.80 53.54
CA PHE A 440 38.20 -9.16 52.14
C PHE A 440 38.71 -7.95 51.34
N ASN A 441 39.42 -8.19 50.23
CA ASN A 441 39.95 -7.14 49.35
C ASN A 441 38.90 -6.53 48.41
N VAL A 442 37.78 -7.22 48.20
CA VAL A 442 36.67 -6.77 47.35
C VAL A 442 35.33 -7.15 47.99
N PRO A 443 34.24 -6.43 47.65
CA PRO A 443 32.89 -6.81 48.05
C PRO A 443 32.56 -8.28 47.73
N THR A 444 31.87 -8.94 48.66
CA THR A 444 31.44 -10.34 48.57
C THR A 444 29.93 -10.42 48.39
N ASN A 445 29.43 -11.59 48.01
CA ASN A 445 27.99 -11.89 47.95
C ASN A 445 27.35 -12.21 49.31
N GLN A 446 28.10 -12.07 50.41
CA GLN A 446 27.64 -12.23 51.79
C GLN A 446 26.70 -13.43 52.05
N PRO A 447 27.10 -14.68 51.72
CA PRO A 447 26.26 -15.83 51.96
C PRO A 447 25.95 -15.97 53.46
N ALA A 448 24.77 -16.47 53.79
CA ALA A 448 24.45 -16.86 55.16
C ALA A 448 25.32 -18.05 55.57
N ILE A 449 26.13 -17.88 56.61
CA ILE A 449 27.00 -18.93 57.15
C ILE A 449 26.43 -19.38 58.49
N ALA A 450 25.64 -20.45 58.48
CA ALA A 450 25.12 -21.05 59.70
C ALA A 450 26.26 -21.63 60.56
N ALA A 451 26.09 -21.65 61.88
CA ALA A 451 27.12 -22.11 62.84
C ALA A 451 27.67 -23.50 62.51
N ALA A 452 26.79 -24.45 62.15
CA ALA A 452 27.15 -25.79 61.71
C ALA A 452 28.08 -25.84 60.48
N ASN A 453 28.07 -24.79 59.64
CA ASN A 453 28.84 -24.71 58.40
C ASN A 453 30.09 -23.83 58.54
N ILE A 454 30.32 -23.18 59.69
CA ILE A 454 31.48 -22.28 59.86
C ILE A 454 32.79 -23.05 59.69
N ALA A 455 32.93 -24.21 60.32
CA ALA A 455 34.15 -25.01 60.22
C ALA A 455 34.41 -25.55 58.80
N THR A 456 33.35 -25.82 58.04
CA THR A 456 33.48 -26.25 56.64
C THR A 456 33.79 -25.09 55.71
N ALA A 457 33.13 -23.93 55.87
CA ALA A 457 33.34 -22.75 55.04
C ALA A 457 34.67 -22.03 55.32
N LEU A 458 35.08 -22.01 56.60
CA LEU A 458 36.25 -21.32 57.11
C LEU A 458 37.18 -22.33 57.81
N GLY A 459 38.01 -23.04 57.04
CA GLY A 459 38.96 -23.99 57.60
C GLY A 459 40.03 -23.30 58.45
N LEU A 460 40.30 -23.82 59.65
CA LEU A 460 41.42 -23.40 60.49
C LEU A 460 42.59 -24.38 60.36
N SER A 461 43.81 -23.88 60.21
CA SER A 461 45.00 -24.74 60.26
C SER A 461 45.35 -25.24 61.66
N ALA A 462 44.82 -24.60 62.70
CA ALA A 462 44.98 -25.04 64.09
C ALA A 462 43.84 -24.52 64.98
N GLY A 463 43.31 -25.38 65.85
CA GLY A 463 42.23 -25.05 66.78
C GLY A 463 40.84 -25.38 66.23
N SER A 464 39.81 -24.92 66.93
CA SER A 464 38.40 -25.04 66.56
C SER A 464 37.68 -23.72 66.83
N TRP A 465 36.68 -23.40 66.00
CA TRP A 465 35.77 -22.26 66.20
C TRP A 465 34.82 -22.45 67.40
N GLY A 466 34.73 -23.66 67.93
CA GLY A 466 33.74 -24.06 68.92
C GLY A 466 32.52 -24.73 68.28
N THR A 467 31.42 -24.83 69.03
CA THR A 467 30.17 -25.43 68.55
C THR A 467 28.97 -24.49 68.72
N GLU A 468 27.95 -24.69 67.90
CA GLU A 468 26.71 -23.88 67.92
C GLU A 468 26.05 -23.88 69.30
N ALA A 469 26.00 -25.04 69.96
CA ALA A 469 25.45 -25.20 71.31
C ALA A 469 26.18 -24.34 72.36
N ASN A 470 27.41 -23.94 72.06
CA ASN A 470 28.30 -23.17 72.93
C ASN A 470 28.45 -21.70 72.49
N GLY A 471 27.62 -21.21 71.55
CA GLY A 471 27.54 -19.80 71.17
C GLY A 471 28.24 -19.41 69.86
N LEU A 472 28.77 -20.39 69.11
CA LEU A 472 29.41 -20.13 67.82
C LEU A 472 28.41 -19.53 66.81
N SER A 473 28.76 -18.40 66.20
CA SER A 473 27.97 -17.79 65.12
C SER A 473 28.84 -16.98 64.15
N ALA A 474 28.31 -16.65 62.98
CA ALA A 474 28.97 -15.78 62.01
C ALA A 474 27.97 -14.79 61.41
N ALA A 475 28.38 -13.53 61.28
CA ALA A 475 27.58 -12.47 60.71
C ALA A 475 28.42 -11.52 59.88
N TRP A 476 27.90 -11.10 58.73
CA TRP A 476 28.53 -10.06 57.92
C TRP A 476 28.29 -8.70 58.57
N SER A 477 29.36 -7.97 58.89
CA SER A 477 29.28 -6.59 59.38
C SER A 477 29.35 -5.57 58.24
N SER A 478 29.90 -5.94 57.09
CA SER A 478 29.87 -5.18 55.84
C SER A 478 29.97 -6.13 54.63
N ASN A 479 29.85 -5.63 53.41
CA ASN A 479 30.05 -6.43 52.19
C ASN A 479 31.48 -6.97 52.03
N GLN A 480 32.43 -6.49 52.84
CA GLN A 480 33.83 -6.90 52.83
C GLN A 480 34.29 -7.45 54.18
N THR A 481 33.39 -7.64 55.15
CA THR A 481 33.79 -8.01 56.51
C THR A 481 32.83 -9.03 57.11
N LEU A 482 33.38 -10.19 57.46
CA LEU A 482 32.70 -11.27 58.19
C LEU A 482 33.22 -11.30 59.63
N VAL A 483 32.33 -11.36 60.60
CA VAL A 483 32.67 -11.50 62.02
C VAL A 483 32.20 -12.87 62.49
N VAL A 484 33.11 -13.67 63.04
CA VAL A 484 32.82 -14.95 63.67
C VAL A 484 32.90 -14.79 65.18
N THR A 485 31.82 -15.04 65.89
CA THR A 485 31.81 -15.11 67.36
C THR A 485 32.11 -16.54 67.80
N LEU A 486 33.11 -16.70 68.65
CA LEU A 486 33.62 -17.98 69.11
C LEU A 486 32.70 -18.62 70.14
N GLY A 487 32.54 -19.94 70.05
CA GLY A 487 31.87 -20.72 71.09
C GLY A 487 32.74 -20.81 72.35
N SER A 488 32.13 -21.04 73.51
CA SER A 488 32.85 -21.23 74.78
C SER A 488 33.82 -22.41 74.82
N ASP A 489 33.72 -23.32 73.84
CA ASP A 489 34.63 -24.46 73.60
C ASP A 489 35.63 -24.21 72.47
N ALA A 490 35.74 -22.97 71.98
CA ALA A 490 36.70 -22.60 70.95
C ALA A 490 38.16 -22.75 71.42
N THR A 491 39.03 -23.11 70.49
CA THR A 491 40.46 -23.30 70.75
C THR A 491 41.33 -22.65 69.67
N VAL A 492 40.82 -21.58 69.05
CA VAL A 492 41.51 -20.83 68.00
C VAL A 492 42.86 -20.33 68.52
N LYS A 493 43.93 -20.51 67.73
CA LYS A 493 45.30 -20.15 68.13
C LYS A 493 45.80 -18.95 67.35
N LYS A 494 46.56 -18.08 68.02
CA LYS A 494 47.35 -17.04 67.35
C LYS A 494 48.28 -17.67 66.30
N GLY A 495 48.21 -17.18 65.07
CA GLY A 495 48.99 -17.71 63.94
C GLY A 495 48.31 -18.85 63.16
N ALA A 496 47.11 -19.28 63.57
CA ALA A 496 46.27 -20.12 62.70
C ALA A 496 45.91 -19.35 61.42
N THR A 497 45.91 -20.07 60.30
CA THR A 497 45.50 -19.55 58.98
C THR A 497 44.06 -19.96 58.72
N ILE A 498 43.29 -19.05 58.12
CA ILE A 498 41.93 -19.33 57.65
C ILE A 498 41.98 -19.63 56.17
N THR A 499 41.36 -20.73 55.75
CA THR A 499 41.18 -21.10 54.34
C THR A 499 39.69 -21.09 54.00
N LEU A 500 39.35 -20.43 52.90
CA LEU A 500 38.00 -20.47 52.33
C LEU A 500 37.88 -21.79 51.57
N ASN A 501 36.96 -22.65 51.99
CA ASN A 501 36.65 -23.87 51.23
C ASN A 501 35.43 -23.61 50.35
N ALA A 502 35.50 -24.06 49.11
CA ALA A 502 34.44 -23.98 48.12
C ALA A 502 33.31 -24.97 48.41
#